data_AF-F4RE00-F1
#
_entry.id   AF-F4RE00-F1
#
_cell.length_a   1.000
_cell.length_b   1.000
_cell.length_c   1.000
_cell.angle_alpha   90.00
_cell.angle_beta   90.00
_cell.angle_gamma   90.00
#
_symmetry.space_group_name_H-M   'P 1'
#
loop_
_entity.id
_entity.type
_entity.pdbx_description
1 polymer ?
#
loop_
_entity_poly.entity_id
_entity_poly.type
_entity_poly.pdbx_seq_one_letter_code
_entity_poly.pdbx_strand_id
1 'polypeptide(L)' 'ALPGKKGSKLVQQIPAAQFILDSFGNTFTSDNSNASRFGQYTELQFAKNGKLCGLKTLEYYLKRQRV' A
#
# COMPACT_ATOMS: atom_id res chain seq x y z
N ALA A 1 -19.33 -16.59 -2.19
CA ALA A 1 -19.31 -16.22 -0.77
C ALA A 1 -19.68 -14.74 -0.64
N LEU A 2 -20.76 -14.42 0.09
CA LEU A 2 -21.12 -13.02 0.38
C LEU A 2 -20.03 -12.38 1.26
N PRO A 3 -19.72 -11.07 1.10
CA PRO A 3 -18.67 -10.40 1.85
C PRO A 3 -19.13 -10.21 3.30
N GLY A 4 -18.94 -11.22 4.14
CA GLY A 4 -19.26 -11.16 5.56
C GLY A 4 -18.34 -10.17 6.28
N LYS A 5 -18.90 -9.14 6.92
CA LYS A 5 -18.34 -8.23 7.96
C LYS A 5 -16.90 -7.66 7.78
N LYS A 6 -16.17 -7.97 6.70
CA LYS A 6 -14.77 -7.56 6.46
C LYS A 6 -14.65 -6.25 5.69
N GLY A 7 -15.69 -5.83 4.97
CA GLY A 7 -15.67 -4.59 4.18
C GLY A 7 -15.45 -3.32 5.01
N SER A 8 -15.88 -3.28 6.28
CA SER A 8 -15.62 -2.13 7.16
C SER A 8 -14.17 -2.02 7.62
N LYS A 9 -13.43 -3.14 7.64
CA LYS A 9 -12.01 -3.16 8.06
C LYS A 9 -11.08 -2.76 6.92
N LEU A 10 -11.48 -2.94 5.66
CA LEU A 10 -10.60 -2.71 4.51
C LEU A 10 -10.10 -1.26 4.46
N VAL A 11 -11.01 -0.29 4.64
CA VAL A 11 -10.66 1.14 4.64
C VAL A 11 -9.64 1.48 5.73
N GLN A 12 -9.69 0.81 6.89
CA GLN A 12 -8.72 1.01 7.97
C GLN A 12 -7.41 0.26 7.73
N GLN A 13 -7.47 -0.88 7.04
CA GLN A 13 -6.30 -1.71 6.75
C GLN A 13 -5.40 -1.11 5.67
N ILE A 14 -5.94 -0.35 4.73
CA ILE A 14 -5.16 0.23 3.62
C ILE A 14 -4.09 1.22 4.12
N PRO A 15 -4.43 2.24 4.95
CA PRO A 15 -3.41 3.13 5.52
C PRO A 15 -2.40 2.38 6.39
N ALA A 16 -2.85 1.37 7.13
CA ALA A 16 -1.96 0.57 7.97
C ALA A 16 -0.94 -0.25 7.15
N ALA A 17 -1.38 -0.85 6.04
CA ALA A 17 -0.50 -1.57 5.12
C ALA A 17 0.51 -0.62 4.45
N GLN A 18 0.07 0.57 4.06
CA GLN A 18 0.95 1.58 3.47
C GLN A 18 2.01 2.07 4.46
N PHE A 19 1.62 2.31 5.72
CA PHE A 19 2.57 2.66 6.78
C PHE A 19 3.67 1.59 6.96
N ILE A 20 3.30 0.31 6.88
CA ILE A 20 4.26 -0.80 6.96
C ILE A 20 5.22 -0.76 5.76
N LEU A 21 4.71 -0.60 4.54
CA LEU A 21 5.54 -0.52 3.33
C LEU A 21 6.52 0.66 3.38
N ASP A 22 6.05 1.83 3.81
CA ASP A 22 6.88 3.02 3.99
C ASP A 22 7.99 2.78 5.03
N SER A 23 7.66 2.12 6.14
CA SER A 23 8.62 1.79 7.19
C SER A 23 9.76 0.90 6.71
N PHE A 24 9.51 0.00 5.75
CA PHE A 24 10.55 -0.87 5.19
C PHE A 24 11.29 -0.23 4.01
N GLY A 25 10.57 0.47 3.14
CA GLY A 25 11.07 0.89 1.84
C GLY A 25 11.48 2.36 1.72
N ASN A 26 11.14 3.21 2.70
CA ASN A 26 11.55 4.61 2.68
C ASN A 26 12.83 4.84 3.48
N THR A 27 13.53 5.90 3.14
CA THR A 27 14.78 6.27 3.78
C THR A 27 14.96 7.78 3.82
N PHE A 28 15.67 8.26 4.83
CA PHE A 28 16.17 9.62 4.83
C PHE A 28 17.25 9.79 3.76
N THR A 29 17.18 10.87 3.00
CA THR A 29 18.20 11.37 2.06
C THR A 29 18.39 12.86 2.28
N SER A 30 19.47 13.45 1.76
CA SER A 30 19.73 14.90 1.87
C SER A 30 18.57 15.75 1.35
N ASP A 31 17.88 15.27 0.31
CA ASP A 31 16.89 16.05 -0.43
C ASP A 31 15.45 15.73 -0.01
N ASN A 32 15.23 14.55 0.59
CA ASN A 32 13.93 14.08 1.05
C ASN A 32 14.09 13.13 2.24
N SER A 33 13.47 13.47 3.36
CA SER A 33 13.55 12.73 4.62
C SER A 33 12.74 11.43 4.64
N ASN A 34 11.80 11.24 3.71
CA ASN A 34 10.95 10.05 3.58
C ASN A 34 10.96 9.54 2.12
N ALA A 35 12.15 9.36 1.56
CA ALA A 35 12.31 9.09 0.15
C ALA A 35 12.16 7.59 -0.16
N SER A 36 11.12 7.22 -0.89
CA SER A 36 10.89 5.82 -1.30
C SER A 36 12.03 5.27 -2.13
N ARG A 37 12.44 4.03 -1.82
CA ARG A 37 13.52 3.30 -2.51
C ARG A 37 12.99 2.13 -3.34
N PHE A 38 11.68 2.08 -3.53
CA PHE A 38 10.95 1.17 -4.39
C PHE A 38 9.88 1.98 -5.13
N GLY A 39 9.47 1.51 -6.30
CA GLY A 39 8.26 2.00 -6.93
C GLY A 39 7.07 1.16 -6.49
N GLN A 40 5.91 1.79 -6.35
CA GLN A 40 4.68 1.15 -5.89
C GLN A 40 3.54 1.43 -6.87
N TYR A 41 2.78 0.40 -7.23
CA TYR A 41 1.55 0.52 -7.99
C TYR A 41 0.43 -0.13 -7.18
N THR A 42 -0.61 0.64 -6.89
CA THR A 42 -1.73 0.18 -6.08
C THR A 42 -3.02 0.30 -6.89
N GLU A 43 -3.67 -0.83 -7.11
CA GLU A 43 -4.98 -0.93 -7.75
C GLU A 43 -6.07 -1.05 -6.68
N LEU A 44 -7.06 -0.16 -6.75
CA LEU A 44 -8.24 -0.19 -5.89
C LEU A 44 -9.43 -0.80 -6.63
N GLN A 45 -10.09 -1.76 -5.99
CA GLN A 45 -11.21 -2.48 -6.58
C GLN A 45 -12.52 -2.04 -5.92
N PHE A 46 -13.48 -1.64 -6.75
CA PHE A 46 -14.79 -1.16 -6.31
C PHE A 46 -15.89 -2.10 -6.81
N ALA A 47 -16.86 -2.36 -5.94
CA ALA A 47 -18.09 -3.05 -6.29
C ALA A 47 -19.00 -2.13 -7.13
N LYS A 48 -19.99 -2.72 -7.82
CA LYS A 48 -20.95 -1.98 -8.66
C LYS A 48 -21.71 -0.87 -7.92
N ASN A 49 -21.81 -0.95 -6.59
CA ASN A 49 -22.42 0.06 -5.74
C ASN A 49 -21.43 1.14 -5.25
N GLY A 50 -20.22 1.21 -5.82
CA GLY A 50 -19.19 2.18 -5.48
C GLY A 50 -18.44 1.89 -4.17
N LYS A 51 -18.75 0.80 -3.46
CA LYS A 51 -18.02 0.44 -2.24
C LYS A 51 -16.69 -0.20 -2.57
N LEU A 52 -15.64 0.25 -1.88
CA LEU A 52 -14.32 -0.39 -1.95
C LEU A 52 -14.41 -1.84 -1.47
N CYS A 53 -13.98 -2.78 -2.32
CA CYS A 53 -14.07 -4.21 -2.05
C CYS A 53 -12.72 -4.93 -2.04
N GLY A 54 -11.67 -4.32 -2.61
CA GLY A 54 -10.34 -4.92 -2.65
C GLY A 54 -9.23 -3.92 -2.95
N LEU A 55 -7.99 -4.38 -2.74
CA LEU A 55 -6.76 -3.66 -3.05
C LEU A 55 -5.71 -4.67 -3.52
N LYS A 56 -4.94 -4.30 -4.54
CA LYS A 56 -3.76 -5.05 -5.00
C LYS A 56 -2.59 -4.10 -5.12
N THR A 57 -1.49 -4.39 -4.44
CA THR A 57 -0.25 -3.63 -4.55
C THR A 57 0.80 -4.46 -5.26
N LEU A 58 1.59 -3.80 -6.10
CA LEU A 58 2.76 -4.34 -6.77
C LEU A 58 3.94 -3.41 -6.51
N GLU A 59 4.98 -3.93 -5.86
CA GLU A 59 6.25 -3.24 -5.67
C GLU A 59 7.23 -3.58 -6.80
N TYR A 60 7.97 -2.59 -7.29
CA TYR A 60 8.95 -2.74 -8.37
C TYR A 60 10.25 -2.01 -8.07
N TYR A 61 11.36 -2.53 -8.61
CA TYR A 61 12.69 -1.94 -8.55
C TYR A 61 13.15 -1.50 -7.14
N LEU A 62 12.97 -2.36 -6.13
CA LEU A 62 13.56 -2.13 -4.81
C LEU A 62 15.08 -1.96 -4.93
N LYS A 63 15.62 -0.83 -4.44
CA LYS A 63 17.07 -0.57 -4.42
C LYS A 63 17.78 -1.48 -3.39
N ARG A 64 18.08 -2.71 -3.81
CA ARG A 64 18.67 -3.78 -2.98
C ARG A 64 20.00 -3.41 -2.32
N GLN A 65 20.81 -2.54 -2.93
CA GLN A 65 22.13 -2.13 -2.43
C GLN A 65 22.10 -1.49 -1.02
N ARG A 66 20.92 -1.12 -0.52
CA ARG A 66 20.72 -0.52 0.80
C ARG A 66 20.54 -1.56 1.92
N VAL A 67 20.22 -2.81 1.60
CA VAL A 67 20.09 -3.92 2.57
C VAL A 67 21.45 -4.59 2.72
#